data_AF-A0A382TF11-F1
#
_entry.id   AF-A0A382TF11-F1
#
_cell.length_a   1.000
_cell.length_b   1.000
_cell.length_c   1.000
_cell.angle_alpha   90.00
_cell.angle_beta   90.00
_cell.angle_gamma   90.00
#
_symmetry.space_group_name_H-M   'P 1'
#
loop_
_entity.id
_entity.type
_entity.pdbx_description
1 polymer ?
#
loop_
_entity_poly.entity_id
_entity_poly.type
_entity_poly.pdbx_seq_one_letter_code
_entity_poly.pdbx_strand_id
1 'polypeptide(L)'
;HAQTIFVFPPSHKVLRARLLNRAQDDTETIEKRLSTTFVELSHYQEFDYLVVNDDFNVALNELKQIVHGNGQAFHRDQRLPQLHNLLTDLELT
;
A
#
# COMPACT_ATOMS: atom_id res chain seq x y z
N HIS A 1 10.68 9.18 -18.96
CA HIS A 1 9.98 9.52 -17.71
C HIS A 1 10.07 8.30 -16.80
N ALA A 2 10.38 8.47 -15.52
CA ALA A 2 10.28 7.36 -14.56
C ALA A 2 8.79 7.11 -14.23
N GLN A 3 8.44 5.87 -13.91
CA GLN A 3 7.12 5.51 -13.39
C GLN A 3 7.26 4.97 -11.97
N THR A 4 6.36 5.39 -11.08
CA THR A 4 6.38 5.04 -9.66
C THR A 4 5.20 4.13 -9.32
N ILE A 5 5.43 3.16 -8.42
CA ILE A 5 4.41 2.19 -8.00
C ILE A 5 4.32 2.21 -6.48
N PHE A 6 3.13 2.49 -5.95
CA PHE A 6 2.84 2.37 -4.53
C PHE A 6 2.27 0.99 -4.22
N VAL A 7 2.78 0.35 -3.17
CA VAL A 7 2.34 -0.98 -2.74
C VAL A 7 1.66 -0.88 -1.37
N PHE A 8 0.34 -0.93 -1.37
CA PHE A 8 -0.47 -0.90 -0.15
C PHE A 8 -0.37 -2.21 0.63
N PRO A 9 -0.36 -2.15 1.98
CA PRO A 9 -0.76 -3.29 2.79
C PRO A 9 -2.26 -3.59 2.60
N PRO A 10 -2.71 -4.81 2.91
CA PRO A 10 -4.11 -5.19 2.68
C PRO A 10 -5.09 -4.67 3.72
N SER A 11 -4.61 -4.23 4.89
CA SER A 11 -5.40 -3.59 5.93
C SER A 11 -4.50 -3.01 7.01
N HIS A 12 -5.06 -2.12 7.84
CA HIS A 12 -4.36 -1.60 9.02
C HIS A 12 -3.96 -2.71 10.00
N LYS A 13 -4.84 -3.70 10.21
CA LYS A 13 -4.59 -4.84 11.12
C LYS A 13 -3.40 -5.67 10.68
N VAL A 14 -3.28 -5.95 9.38
CA VAL A 14 -2.15 -6.73 8.83
C VAL A 14 -0.86 -5.91 8.87
N LEU A 15 -0.92 -4.62 8.61
CA LEU A 15 0.22 -3.72 8.74
C LEU A 15 0.78 -3.72 10.17
N ARG A 16 -0.10 -3.56 11.16
CA ARG A 16 0.25 -3.66 12.59
C ARG A 16 0.82 -5.02 12.96
N ALA A 17 0.18 -6.11 12.53
CA ALA A 17 0.67 -7.46 12.79
C ALA A 17 2.06 -7.72 12.16
N ARG A 18 2.33 -7.19 10.96
CA ARG A 18 3.64 -7.28 10.31
C ARG A 18 4.70 -6.48 11.07
N LEU A 19 4.39 -5.27 11.54
CA LEU A 19 5.30 -4.48 12.37
C LEU A 19 5.61 -5.17 13.71
N LEU A 20 4.59 -5.77 14.34
CA LEU A 20 4.73 -6.56 15.56
C LEU A 20 5.60 -7.81 15.35
N ASN A 21 5.37 -8.57 14.28
CA ASN A 21 6.17 -9.77 13.99
C ASN A 21 7.61 -9.48 13.56
N ARG A 22 7.89 -8.25 13.09
CA ARG A 22 9.22 -7.85 12.64
C ARG A 22 10.11 -7.39 13.79
N ALA A 23 9.56 -7.18 14.99
CA ALA A 23 10.22 -6.45 16.05
C ALA A 23 10.36 -7.29 17.33
N GLN A 24 11.59 -7.33 17.86
CA GLN A 24 11.86 -7.48 19.30
C GLN A 24 11.62 -6.16 20.05
N ASP A 25 10.97 -5.18 19.42
CA ASP A 25 10.80 -3.82 19.95
C ASP A 25 9.61 -3.75 20.93
N ASP A 26 9.70 -2.81 21.85
CA ASP A 26 8.68 -2.47 22.83
C ASP A 26 7.47 -1.75 22.19
N THR A 27 6.32 -1.83 22.87
CA THR A 27 5.03 -1.35 22.38
C THR A 27 5.06 0.14 21.97
N GLU A 28 5.86 0.96 22.64
CA GLU A 28 6.01 2.39 22.35
C GLU A 28 6.67 2.65 20.98
N THR A 29 7.69 1.86 20.61
CA THR A 29 8.35 1.97 19.31
C THR A 29 7.41 1.58 18.16
N ILE A 30 6.55 0.59 18.38
CA ILE A 30 5.56 0.13 17.39
C ILE A 30 4.53 1.23 17.09
N GLU A 31 3.98 1.87 18.12
CA GLU A 31 3.00 2.95 17.93
C GLU A 31 3.61 4.17 17.25
N LYS A 32 4.88 4.48 17.53
CA LYS A 32 5.62 5.54 16.82
C LYS A 32 5.82 5.21 15.34
N ARG A 33 6.20 3.98 15.02
CA ARG A 33 6.37 3.53 13.62
C ARG A 33 5.03 3.50 12.87
N LEU A 34 3.96 3.02 13.50
CA LEU A 34 2.62 3.05 12.93
C LEU A 34 2.22 4.49 12.57
N SER A 35 2.43 5.43 13.48
CA SER A 35 2.16 6.85 13.26
C SER A 35 2.92 7.41 12.05
N THR A 36 4.21 7.07 11.90
CA THR A 36 5.00 7.44 10.71
C THR A 36 4.46 6.77 9.45
N THR A 37 4.02 5.52 9.53
CA THR A 37 3.48 4.80 8.38
C THR A 37 2.21 5.45 7.83
N PHE A 38 1.34 6.05 8.65
CA PHE A 38 0.18 6.79 8.13
C PHE A 38 0.56 8.00 7.29
N VAL A 39 1.60 8.73 7.72
CA VAL A 39 2.15 9.86 6.95
C VAL A 39 2.79 9.37 5.65
N GLU A 40 3.46 8.22 5.65
CA GLU A 40 4.00 7.63 4.43
C GLU A 40 2.88 7.16 3.49
N LEU A 41 1.83 6.54 4.05
CA LEU A 41 0.69 6.03 3.31
C LEU A 41 -0.10 7.14 2.62
N SER A 42 -0.21 8.34 3.21
CA SER A 42 -0.96 9.46 2.62
C SER A 42 -0.32 10.01 1.34
N HIS A 43 0.99 9.83 1.14
CA HIS A 43 1.70 10.24 -0.08
C HIS A 43 1.42 9.33 -1.29
N TYR A 44 0.56 8.32 -1.18
CA TYR A 44 0.19 7.45 -2.31
C TYR A 44 -0.30 8.24 -3.55
N GLN A 45 -0.84 9.44 -3.33
CA GLN A 45 -1.34 10.31 -4.40
C GLN A 45 -0.23 10.76 -5.35
N GLU A 46 1.04 10.73 -4.94
CA GLU A 46 2.19 11.11 -5.76
C GLU A 46 2.64 10.02 -6.72
N PHE A 47 2.08 8.81 -6.60
CA PHE A 47 2.48 7.64 -7.39
C PHE A 47 1.62 7.45 -8.64
N ASP A 48 2.22 6.89 -9.69
CA ASP A 48 1.52 6.64 -10.96
C ASP A 48 0.58 5.42 -10.87
N TYR A 49 1.00 4.37 -10.15
CA TYR A 49 0.25 3.11 -10.04
C TYR A 49 0.07 2.68 -8.58
N LEU A 50 -1.05 2.00 -8.30
CA LEU A 50 -1.38 1.48 -6.98
C LEU A 50 -1.60 -0.03 -7.04
N VAL A 51 -0.89 -0.78 -6.18
CA VAL A 51 -1.00 -2.24 -6.03
C VAL A 51 -1.32 -2.57 -4.59
N VAL A 52 -2.23 -3.52 -4.34
CA VAL A 52 -2.54 -3.99 -2.98
C VAL A 52 -1.87 -5.34 -2.76
N ASN A 53 -1.03 -5.45 -1.72
CA ASN A 53 -0.31 -6.67 -1.39
C ASN A 53 -1.02 -7.50 -0.32
N ASP A 54 -2.21 -8.00 -0.68
CA ASP A 54 -2.98 -8.96 0.09
C ASP A 54 -2.56 -10.40 -0.21
N ASP A 55 -2.64 -10.78 -1.49
CA ASP A 55 -2.10 -12.01 -2.03
C ASP A 55 -0.84 -11.72 -2.86
N PHE A 56 0.25 -12.41 -2.53
CA PHE A 56 1.55 -12.21 -3.17
C PHE A 56 1.52 -12.50 -4.68
N ASN A 57 0.82 -13.55 -5.12
CA ASN A 57 0.79 -13.94 -6.52
C ASN A 57 -0.03 -12.95 -7.34
N VAL A 58 -1.14 -12.46 -6.79
CA VAL A 58 -1.94 -11.40 -7.40
C VAL A 58 -1.10 -10.13 -7.54
N ALA A 59 -0.52 -9.63 -6.45
CA ALA A 59 0.31 -8.42 -6.47
C ALA A 59 1.49 -8.54 -7.44
N LEU A 60 2.17 -9.69 -7.48
CA LEU A 60 3.24 -9.96 -8.43
C LEU A 60 2.76 -9.91 -9.88
N ASN A 61 1.58 -10.45 -10.16
CA ASN A 61 1.00 -10.40 -11.50
C ASN A 61 0.64 -8.96 -11.91
N GLU A 62 0.06 -8.17 -11.01
CA GLU A 62 -0.23 -6.75 -11.24
C GLU A 62 1.05 -5.96 -11.54
N LEU A 63 2.09 -6.15 -10.72
CA LEU A 63 3.41 -5.54 -10.93
C LEU A 63 4.01 -5.90 -12.30
N LYS A 64 3.96 -7.18 -12.70
CA LYS A 64 4.41 -7.61 -14.02
C LYS A 64 3.65 -6.91 -15.13
N GLN A 65 2.34 -6.75 -15.00
CA GLN A 65 1.55 -6.05 -16.01
C GLN A 65 1.93 -4.57 -16.11
N ILE A 66 2.18 -3.89 -14.98
CA ILE A 66 2.65 -2.51 -14.98
C ILE A 66 4.00 -2.40 -15.70
N VAL A 67 4.96 -3.24 -15.33
CA VAL A 67 6.32 -3.22 -15.91
C VAL A 67 6.31 -3.54 -17.42
N HIS A 68 5.40 -4.40 -17.88
CA HIS A 68 5.23 -4.71 -19.30
C HIS A 68 4.40 -3.66 -20.08
N GLY A 69 3.98 -2.56 -19.46
CA GLY A 69 3.21 -1.49 -20.11
C GLY A 69 1.71 -1.77 -20.24
N ASN A 70 1.21 -2.84 -19.62
CA ASN A 70 -0.20 -3.22 -19.61
C ASN A 70 -0.91 -2.78 -18.32
N GLY A 71 -0.31 -1.84 -17.57
CA GLY A 71 -0.72 -1.47 -16.22
C GLY A 71 -1.89 -0.49 -16.10
N GLN A 72 -2.57 -0.13 -17.20
CA GLN A 72 -3.55 0.97 -17.20
C GLN A 72 -4.67 0.79 -16.16
N ALA A 73 -5.11 -0.44 -15.91
CA ALA A 73 -6.12 -0.75 -14.90
C ALA A 73 -5.65 -0.47 -13.45
N PHE A 74 -4.34 -0.43 -13.22
CA PHE A 74 -3.70 -0.18 -11.93
C PHE A 74 -3.20 1.27 -11.79
N HIS A 75 -3.37 2.10 -12.84
CA HIS A 75 -3.06 3.52 -12.76
C HIS A 75 -3.89 4.16 -11.65
N ARG A 76 -3.29 5.02 -10.84
CA ARG A 76 -3.88 5.60 -9.62
C ARG A 76 -5.32 6.05 -9.84
N ASP A 77 -5.54 6.87 -10.88
CA ASP A 77 -6.85 7.46 -11.16
C ASP A 77 -7.93 6.42 -11.53
N GLN A 78 -7.54 5.30 -12.15
CA GLN A 78 -8.43 4.19 -12.50
C GLN A 78 -8.69 3.25 -11.31
N ARG A 79 -7.67 3.08 -10.46
CA ARG A 79 -7.67 2.14 -9.34
C ARG A 79 -8.33 2.72 -8.08
N LEU A 80 -8.23 4.03 -7.87
CA LEU A 80 -8.74 4.75 -6.71
C LEU A 80 -10.19 4.40 -6.30
N PRO A 81 -11.18 4.37 -7.22
CA PRO A 81 -12.55 4.01 -6.87
C PRO A 81 -12.69 2.60 -6.28
N GLN A 82 -11.83 1.66 -6.70
CA GLN A 82 -11.82 0.28 -6.20
C GLN A 82 -11.20 0.17 -4.81
N LEU A 83 -10.34 1.14 -4.44
CA LEU A 83 -9.62 1.14 -3.17
C LEU A 83 -10.31 1.97 -2.08
N HIS A 84 -11.48 2.58 -2.34
CA HIS A 84 -12.15 3.45 -1.38
C HIS A 84 -12.28 2.82 0.01
N ASN A 85 -12.76 1.58 0.10
CA ASN A 85 -12.90 0.87 1.38
C ASN A 85 -11.56 0.65 2.09
N LEU A 86 -10.50 0.34 1.33
CA LEU A 86 -9.15 0.17 1.88
C LEU A 86 -8.60 1.51 2.40
N LEU A 87 -8.79 2.59 1.65
CA LEU A 87 -8.35 3.93 2.07
C LEU A 87 -9.06 4.37 3.34
N THR A 88 -10.34 4.05 3.49
CA THR A 88 -11.08 4.29 4.74
C THR A 88 -10.58 3.43 5.90
N ASP A 89 -10.29 2.14 5.68
CA ASP A 89 -9.68 1.26 6.71
C ASP A 89 -8.28 1.73 7.13
N LEU A 90 -7.55 2.39 6.23
CA LEU A 90 -6.24 2.97 6.49
C LEU A 90 -6.30 4.43 6.99
N GLU A 91 -7.49 4.98 7.22
CA GLU A 91 -7.69 6.37 7.69
C GLU A 91 -7.07 7.42 6.73
N LEU A 92 -7.12 7.15 5.41
CA LEU A 92 -6.54 7.99 4.35
C LEU A 92 -7.58 8.76 3.51
N THR A 93 -8.86 8.68 3.88
CA THR A 93 -9.98 9.42 3.26
C THR A 93 -10.37 10.66 4.05
#